data_AF-A0A061PCB2-F1
#
_entry.id   AF-A0A061PCB2-F1
#
_cell.length_a   1.000
_cell.length_b   1.000
_cell.length_c   1.000
_cell.angle_alpha   90.00
_cell.angle_beta   90.00
_cell.angle_gamma   90.00
#
_symmetry.space_group_name_H-M   'P 1'
#
loop_
_entity.id
_entity.type
_entity.pdbx_description
1 polymer ?
#
loop_
_entity_poly.entity_id
_entity_poly.type
_entity_poly.pdbx_seq_one_letter_code
_entity_poly.pdbx_strand_id
1 'polypeptide(L)' 'MTMTQGEVITFERTFTRAEVEQFTELSMDSGNHHVHPDEQGRLMLQGLLTATMPTKIGGDENASRAR' A
#
# COMPACT_ATOMS: atom_id res chain seq x y z
N MET A 1 0.75 -18.53 -11.65
CA MET A 1 -0.57 -18.22 -12.25
C MET A 1 -0.28 -17.46 -13.53
N THR A 2 -1.03 -17.65 -14.62
CA THR A 2 -0.73 -16.97 -15.89
C THR A 2 -1.80 -15.92 -16.14
N MET A 3 -1.44 -14.64 -15.95
CA MET A 3 -2.29 -13.50 -16.27
C MET A 3 -2.61 -13.46 -17.77
N THR A 4 -3.88 -13.22 -18.11
CA THR A 4 -4.36 -13.05 -19.48
C THR A 4 -4.75 -11.60 -19.77
N GLN A 5 -4.73 -11.19 -21.05
CA GLN A 5 -5.12 -9.84 -21.42
C GLN A 5 -6.61 -9.61 -21.12
N GLY A 6 -6.91 -8.53 -20.39
CA GLY A 6 -8.28 -8.20 -19.98
C GLY A 6 -8.69 -8.84 -18.65
N GLU A 7 -7.82 -9.64 -18.02
CA GLU A 7 -8.04 -10.16 -16.69
C GLU A 7 -8.04 -9.04 -15.65
N VAL A 8 -9.05 -9.06 -14.78
CA VAL A 8 -9.20 -8.09 -13.67
C VAL A 8 -9.04 -8.85 -12.37
N ILE A 9 -8.14 -8.36 -11.53
CA ILE A 9 -7.89 -8.93 -10.20
C ILE A 9 -8.15 -7.85 -9.17
N THR A 10 -8.83 -8.25 -8.11
CA THR A 10 -9.09 -7.41 -6.94
C THR A 10 -8.18 -7.86 -5.81
N PHE A 11 -7.54 -6.88 -5.16
CA PHE A 11 -6.76 -7.10 -3.96
C PHE A 11 -7.22 -6.12 -2.90
N GLU A 12 -7.42 -6.64 -1.69
CA GLU A 12 -7.84 -5.85 -0.54
C GLU A 12 -6.85 -6.04 0.60
N ARG A 13 -6.53 -4.94 1.27
CA ARG A 13 -5.73 -4.95 2.49
C ARG A 13 -6.19 -3.85 3.43
N THR A 14 -6.29 -4.21 4.70
CA THR A 14 -6.47 -3.26 5.80
C THR A 14 -5.10 -2.92 6.37
N PHE A 15 -4.81 -1.63 6.50
CA PHE A 15 -3.60 -1.14 7.16
C PHE A 15 -3.88 -0.85 8.62
N THR A 16 -2.93 -1.21 9.48
CA THR A 16 -2.94 -0.86 10.90
C THR A 16 -2.28 0.50 11.11
N ARG A 17 -2.64 1.16 12.22
CA ARG A 17 -2.01 2.43 12.64
C ARG A 17 -0.48 2.34 12.69
N ALA A 18 0.05 1.25 13.24
CA ALA A 18 1.50 1.04 13.36
C ALA A 18 2.20 0.98 12.00
N GLU A 19 1.55 0.40 10.98
CA GLU A 19 2.10 0.36 9.61
C GLU A 19 2.09 1.75 8.95
N VAL A 20 1.07 2.58 9.25
CA VAL A 20 1.03 3.98 8.79
C VAL A 20 2.14 4.79 9.44
N GLU A 21 2.32 4.64 10.75
CA GLU A 21 3.37 5.31 11.53
C GLU A 21 4.77 4.89 11.04
N GLN A 22 5.00 3.60 10.82
CA GLN A 22 6.25 3.09 10.26
C GLN A 22 6.52 3.65 8.85
N PHE A 23 5.49 3.72 7.99
CA PHE A 23 5.65 4.24 6.65
C PHE A 23 5.94 5.76 6.65
N THR A 24 5.34 6.52 7.56
CA THR A 24 5.67 7.94 7.80
C THR A 24 7.17 8.11 8.07
N GLU A 25 7.74 7.31 8.97
CA GLU A 25 9.17 7.37 9.29
C GLU A 25 10.05 6.99 8.09
N LEU A 26 9.71 5.89 7.41
CA LEU A 26 10.49 5.38 6.28
C LEU A 26 10.48 6.31 5.07
N SER A 27 9.32 6.88 4.75
CA SER A 27 9.14 7.77 3.59
C SER A 27 9.51 9.22 3.89
N MET A 28 9.67 9.57 5.16
CA MET A 28 9.83 10.95 5.64
C MET A 28 8.62 11.85 5.29
N ASP A 29 7.46 11.25 5.00
CA ASP A 29 6.21 11.95 4.68
C ASP A 29 5.38 12.20 5.95
N SER A 30 5.79 13.23 6.70
CA SER A 30 5.15 13.64 7.96
C SER A 30 4.03 14.66 7.76
N GLY A 31 3.26 14.57 6.67
CA GLY A 31 2.06 15.38 6.47
C GLY A 31 1.12 15.31 7.69
N ASN A 32 0.52 16.44 8.09
CA ASN A 32 -0.24 16.55 9.35
C ASN A 32 -1.30 15.43 9.50
N HIS A 33 -2.01 15.11 8.42
CA HIS A 33 -3.05 14.07 8.36
C HIS A 33 -2.53 12.62 8.50
N HIS A 34 -1.21 12.41 8.41
CA HIS A 34 -0.55 11.11 8.63
C HIS A 34 -0.08 10.91 10.07
N VAL A 35 0.02 11.98 10.86
CA VAL A 35 0.55 11.96 12.23
C VAL A 35 -0.45 12.41 13.28
N HIS A 36 -1.41 13.26 12.90
CA HIS A 36 -2.48 13.73 13.77
C HIS A 36 -3.79 13.04 13.40
N PRO A 37 -4.39 12.29 14.34
CA PRO A 37 -5.69 11.68 14.10
C PRO A 37 -6.80 12.71 13.93
N ASP A 38 -7.82 12.37 13.16
CA ASP A 38 -9.08 13.12 13.11
C ASP A 38 -9.86 13.04 14.43
N GLU A 39 -11.01 13.71 14.49
CA GLU A 39 -11.89 13.73 15.67
C GLU A 39 -12.37 12.32 16.08
N GLN A 40 -12.33 11.35 15.17
CA GLN A 40 -12.70 9.96 15.40
C GLN A 40 -11.47 9.07 15.73
N GLY A 41 -10.27 9.64 15.85
CA GLY A 41 -9.05 8.92 16.19
C GLY A 41 -8.42 8.17 15.02
N ARG A 42 -8.76 8.50 13.76
CA ARG A 42 -8.24 7.83 12.56
C ARG A 42 -7.11 8.62 11.92
N LEU A 43 -6.14 7.92 11.31
CA LEU A 43 -5.11 8.53 10.46
C LEU A 43 -5.49 8.38 8.99
N MET A 44 -5.09 9.35 8.18
CA MET A 44 -5.15 9.22 6.73
C MET A 44 -3.95 8.42 6.23
N LEU A 45 -4.19 7.47 5.33
CA LEU A 45 -3.11 6.71 4.69
C LEU A 45 -2.35 7.58 3.68
N GLN A 46 -1.04 7.38 3.59
CA GLN A 46 -0.23 7.99 2.52
C GLN A 46 -0.63 7.38 1.18
N GLY A 47 -0.82 8.21 0.15
CA GLY A 47 -1.05 7.71 -1.22
C GLY A 47 0.08 6.78 -1.70
N LEU A 48 1.32 7.09 -1.30
CA LEU A 48 2.49 6.26 -1.59
C LEU A 48 2.42 4.88 -0.92
N LEU A 49 1.90 4.79 0.31
CA LEU A 49 1.69 3.52 1.00
C LEU A 49 0.69 2.64 0.22
N THR A 50 -0.42 3.21 -0.25
CA THR A 50 -1.39 2.50 -1.10
C THR A 50 -0.77 2.07 -2.43
N ALA A 51 0.09 2.90 -3.04
CA ALA A 51 0.78 2.60 -4.29
C ALA A 51 1.80 1.45 -4.21
N THR A 52 2.17 1.02 -3.00
CA THR A 52 3.00 -0.20 -2.83
C THR A 52 2.24 -1.48 -3.20
N MET A 53 0.91 -1.50 -3.12
CA MET A 53 0.12 -2.72 -3.38
C MET A 53 0.17 -3.17 -4.84
N PRO A 54 -0.04 -2.30 -5.85
CA PRO A 54 0.16 -2.69 -7.26
C PRO A 54 1.59 -3.14 -7.56
N THR A 55 2.58 -2.53 -6.91
CA THR A 55 4.00 -2.90 -7.08
C THR A 55 4.27 -4.32 -6.58
N LYS A 56 3.68 -4.72 -5.46
CA LYS A 56 3.77 -6.08 -4.93
C LYS A 56 3.11 -7.09 -5.88
N ILE A 57 1.91 -6.79 -6.38
CA ILE A 57 1.18 -7.64 -7.33
C ILE A 57 2.01 -7.82 -8.62
N GLY A 58 2.48 -6.73 -9.22
CA GLY A 58 3.32 -6.79 -10.42
C GLY A 58 4.65 -7.52 -10.18
N GLY A 59 5.26 -7.36 -9.00
CA GLY A 59 6.49 -8.04 -8.62
C GLY A 59 6.32 -9.55 -8.44
N ASP A 60 5.25 -9.98 -7.78
CA ASP A 60 4.93 -11.40 -7.58
C ASP A 60 4.64 -12.11 -8.91
N GLU A 61 3.94 -11.42 -9.82
CA GLU A 61 3.71 -11.92 -11.17
C GLU A 61 4.99 -11.96 -12.00
N ASN A 62 5.88 -10.96 -11.90
CA ASN A 62 7.15 -10.96 -12.64
C ASN A 62 8.12 -12.04 -12.15
N ALA A 63 8.18 -12.32 -10.85
CA ALA A 63 9.00 -13.40 -10.29
C ALA A 63 8.61 -14.78 -10.85
N SER A 64 7.35 -14.96 -11.28
CA SER A 64 6.89 -16.19 -11.96
C SER A 64 7.40 -16.35 -13.39
N ARG A 65 7.96 -15.30 -14.01
CA ARG A 65 8.43 -15.28 -15.41
C ARG A 65 9.95 -15.40 -15.58
N ALA A 66 10.70 -15.43 -14.49
CA ALA A 66 12.17 -15.47 -14.52
C ALA A 66 12.78 -16.89 -14.35
N ARG A 67 12.04 -17.95 -14.72
CA ARG A 67 12.51 -19.33 -14.71
C ARG A 67 12.22 -20.03 -16.03
#